data_AF-A0A0T7BMX0-F1
#
_entry.id   AF-A0A0T7BMX0-F1
#
_cell.length_a   1.000
_cell.length_b   1.000
_cell.length_c   1.000
_cell.angle_alpha   90.00
_cell.angle_beta   90.00
_cell.angle_gamma   90.00
#
_symmetry.space_group_name_H-M   'P 1'
#
loop_
_entity.id
_entity.type
_entity.pdbx_description
1 polymer ?
#
loop_
_entity_poly.entity_id
_entity_poly.type
_entity_poly.pdbx_seq_one_letter_code
_entity_poly.pdbx_strand_id
1 'polypeptide(L)'
;MVKYCMYPSRRGKHKIFIGMAPGVGKTYKMLEEAHSLKSEGIDVVIGLLETHGRKETAEKAAGLEVVPRREISRGAMTLTEMDTEKIIARSPQLILIDELAHTNIPGSPREKRYQDVEIILNAGIDVYSTMNIQHLESLNDLVARITGVIVRERVPDRFLEEAEEIIVVDITPESLQERIREGKVYAAAKIDESLTNFFRKPNLIALRELALREVADNVEEQALSANPQGLVCNIHERVLVCVSTYANSVQLLRRGARLANYMNAPLYVVFVADPERFLTKEESLHIENCEKLCQEFGGTFLRVTGSDIVKAIAQTAQKYRITQIVIGESQRSRWQILLRGSLTQKLVKLLKNIDLHIIATDVARNKEQGTGDRE
;
A
#
# COMPACT_ATOMS: atom_id res chain seq x y z
N MET A 1 19.56 -26.35 31.57
CA MET A 1 19.13 -24.96 31.85
C MET A 1 20.17 -24.03 31.24
N VAL A 2 20.03 -23.72 29.95
CA VAL A 2 21.02 -22.90 29.22
C VAL A 2 20.61 -21.44 29.36
N LYS A 3 21.49 -20.64 29.98
CA LYS A 3 21.33 -19.19 30.12
C LYS A 3 21.48 -18.54 28.74
N TYR A 4 20.39 -17.98 28.21
CA TYR A 4 20.49 -17.03 27.10
C TYR A 4 21.17 -15.74 27.59
N CYS A 5 22.29 -15.40 26.97
CA CYS A 5 22.94 -14.11 27.17
C CYS A 5 22.08 -13.04 26.47
N MET A 6 21.35 -12.24 27.24
CA MET A 6 20.55 -11.11 26.76
C MET A 6 21.46 -9.92 26.46
N TYR A 7 22.09 -9.91 25.29
CA TYR A 7 22.36 -8.65 24.59
C TYR A 7 21.24 -8.46 23.58
N PRO A 8 20.74 -7.23 23.34
CA PRO A 8 19.78 -6.99 22.27
C PRO A 8 20.48 -7.29 20.94
N SER A 9 20.30 -8.51 20.44
CA SER A 9 20.79 -8.94 19.14
C SER A 9 20.10 -8.09 18.08
N ARG A 10 20.89 -7.44 17.23
CA ARG A 10 20.40 -6.68 16.08
C ARG A 10 19.43 -7.56 15.29
N ARG A 11 18.20 -7.08 15.04
CA ARG A 11 17.28 -7.75 14.11
C ARG A 11 17.91 -7.81 12.72
N GLY A 12 17.80 -8.94 12.06
CA GLY A 12 18.24 -9.14 10.68
C GLY A 12 17.54 -8.17 9.73
N LYS A 13 18.18 -7.87 8.61
CA LYS A 13 17.61 -7.04 7.53
C LYS A 13 16.79 -7.92 6.60
N HIS A 14 15.62 -7.42 6.22
CA HIS A 14 14.74 -8.10 5.27
C HIS A 14 14.78 -7.37 3.93
N LYS A 15 15.21 -8.07 2.87
CA LYS A 15 15.05 -7.63 1.48
C LYS A 15 13.98 -8.45 0.79
N ILE A 16 13.04 -7.79 0.12
CA ILE A 16 11.91 -8.43 -0.56
C ILE A 16 11.99 -8.17 -2.06
N PHE A 17 12.08 -9.25 -2.84
CA PHE A 17 11.93 -9.21 -4.30
C PHE A 17 10.45 -9.38 -4.62
N ILE A 18 9.81 -8.28 -5.01
CA ILE A 18 8.39 -8.23 -5.34
C ILE A 18 8.18 -8.25 -6.85
N GLY A 19 7.06 -8.81 -7.30
CA GLY A 19 6.71 -8.82 -8.71
C GLY A 19 5.20 -8.88 -8.93
N MET A 20 4.78 -8.45 -10.12
CA MET A 20 3.36 -8.40 -10.47
C MET A 20 2.70 -9.78 -10.55
N ALA A 21 3.47 -10.82 -10.89
CA ALA A 21 2.95 -12.16 -11.14
C ALA A 21 4.04 -13.25 -11.01
N PRO A 22 3.65 -14.54 -10.94
CA PRO A 22 4.57 -15.65 -11.14
C PRO A 22 5.28 -15.57 -12.50
N GLY A 23 6.54 -16.01 -12.57
CA GLY A 23 7.29 -16.07 -13.84
C GLY A 23 8.06 -14.82 -14.25
N VAL A 24 7.92 -13.70 -13.53
CA VAL A 24 8.65 -12.45 -13.81
C VAL A 24 10.15 -12.48 -13.50
N GLY A 25 10.63 -13.51 -12.80
CA GLY A 25 12.06 -13.71 -12.54
C GLY A 25 12.55 -13.37 -11.12
N LYS A 26 11.65 -13.15 -10.14
CA LYS A 26 12.01 -12.83 -8.74
C LYS A 26 13.10 -13.72 -8.15
N THR A 27 12.88 -15.03 -8.17
CA THR A 27 13.83 -16.04 -7.67
C THR A 27 15.17 -15.98 -8.41
N TYR A 28 15.14 -15.76 -9.72
CA TYR A 28 16.37 -15.68 -10.53
C TYR A 28 17.18 -14.44 -10.14
N LYS A 29 16.52 -13.29 -9.96
CA LYS A 29 17.17 -12.05 -9.52
C LYS A 29 17.75 -12.17 -8.11
N MET A 30 16.99 -12.78 -7.19
CA MET A 30 17.45 -13.07 -5.83
C MET A 30 18.70 -13.95 -5.82
N LEU A 31 18.74 -14.99 -6.64
CA LEU A 31 19.91 -15.87 -6.78
C LEU A 31 21.11 -15.15 -7.42
N GLU A 32 20.88 -14.30 -8.42
CA GLU A 32 21.94 -13.50 -9.04
C GLU A 32 22.63 -12.59 -8.02
N GLU A 33 21.85 -11.89 -7.19
CA GLU A 33 22.39 -11.04 -6.14
C GLU A 33 23.10 -11.85 -5.04
N ALA A 34 22.52 -12.99 -4.66
CA ALA A 34 23.13 -13.91 -3.70
C ALA A 34 24.53 -14.39 -4.12
N HIS A 35 24.74 -14.66 -5.42
CA HIS A 35 26.06 -15.02 -5.94
C HIS A 35 27.06 -13.87 -5.85
N SER A 36 26.63 -12.62 -6.11
CA SER A 36 27.49 -11.44 -5.94
C SER A 36 27.97 -11.34 -4.49
N LEU A 37 27.03 -11.41 -3.53
CA LEU A 37 27.36 -11.34 -2.10
C LEU A 37 28.26 -12.50 -1.65
N LYS A 38 28.01 -13.71 -2.15
CA LYS A 38 28.90 -14.85 -1.87
C LYS A 38 30.31 -14.64 -2.42
N SER A 39 30.44 -14.04 -3.61
CA SER A 39 31.76 -13.72 -4.19
C SER A 39 32.52 -12.65 -3.40
N GLU A 40 31.78 -11.80 -2.67
CA GLU A 40 32.32 -10.81 -1.73
C GLU A 40 32.62 -11.41 -0.34
N GLY A 41 32.39 -12.71 -0.14
CA GLY A 41 32.70 -13.43 1.09
C GLY A 41 31.58 -13.47 2.11
N ILE A 42 30.37 -13.05 1.77
CA ILE A 42 29.19 -13.19 2.65
C ILE A 42 28.77 -14.66 2.72
N ASP A 43 28.48 -15.13 3.92
CA ASP A 43 27.93 -16.47 4.16
C ASP A 43 26.45 -16.55 3.75
N VAL A 44 26.21 -16.94 2.49
CA VAL A 44 24.88 -17.04 1.88
C VAL A 44 24.42 -18.50 1.78
N VAL A 45 23.24 -18.77 2.33
CA VAL A 45 22.61 -20.09 2.36
C VAL A 45 21.19 -20.03 1.79
N ILE A 46 20.75 -21.08 1.10
CA ILE A 46 19.37 -21.26 0.67
C ILE A 46 18.60 -21.98 1.78
N GLY A 47 17.59 -21.32 2.35
CA GLY A 47 16.66 -21.94 3.31
C GLY A 47 15.52 -22.64 2.60
N LEU A 48 15.00 -21.99 1.56
CA LEU A 48 13.99 -22.58 0.68
C LEU A 48 14.04 -21.96 -0.71
N LEU A 49 14.04 -22.82 -1.73
CA LEU A 49 13.99 -22.42 -3.13
C LEU A 49 12.91 -23.21 -3.86
N GLU A 50 12.02 -22.51 -4.57
CA GLU A 50 10.97 -23.11 -5.37
C GLU A 50 11.29 -22.97 -6.87
N THR A 51 11.92 -24.02 -7.40
CA THR A 51 12.34 -24.04 -8.81
C THR A 51 11.15 -24.23 -9.75
N HIS A 52 10.03 -24.80 -9.28
CA HIS A 52 8.86 -25.18 -10.10
C HIS A 52 9.24 -25.94 -11.39
N GLY A 53 10.31 -26.74 -11.36
CA GLY A 53 10.80 -27.50 -12.52
C GLY A 53 11.66 -26.69 -13.51
N ARG A 54 12.01 -25.44 -13.20
CA ARG A 54 12.85 -24.58 -14.06
C ARG A 54 14.32 -24.96 -13.94
N LYS A 55 14.88 -25.58 -14.97
CA LYS A 55 16.31 -25.98 -15.04
C LYS A 55 17.25 -24.81 -14.79
N GLU A 56 17.04 -23.68 -15.47
CA GLU A 56 17.87 -22.47 -15.31
C GLU A 56 17.92 -21.97 -13.85
N THR A 57 16.81 -22.08 -13.11
CA THR A 57 16.77 -21.67 -11.69
C THR A 57 17.50 -22.65 -10.79
N ALA A 58 17.40 -23.96 -11.08
CA ALA A 58 18.18 -24.98 -10.38
C ALA A 58 19.69 -24.86 -10.65
N GLU A 59 20.07 -24.56 -11.89
CA GLU A 59 21.46 -24.29 -12.27
C GLU A 59 22.00 -23.03 -11.57
N LYS A 60 21.19 -21.97 -11.48
CA LYS A 60 21.56 -20.77 -10.71
C LYS A 60 21.67 -21.01 -9.21
N ALA A 61 21.04 -22.04 -8.66
CA ALA A 61 21.22 -22.39 -7.25
C ALA A 61 22.55 -23.14 -7.00
N ALA A 62 23.18 -23.68 -8.05
CA ALA A 62 24.42 -24.42 -7.93
C ALA A 62 25.52 -23.52 -7.33
N GLY A 63 26.29 -24.09 -6.40
CA GLY A 63 27.33 -23.37 -5.69
C GLY A 63 26.86 -22.63 -4.43
N LEU A 64 25.55 -22.55 -4.14
CA LEU A 64 25.03 -22.09 -2.85
C LEU A 64 24.75 -23.28 -1.93
N GLU A 65 25.04 -23.14 -0.62
CA GLU A 65 24.68 -24.15 0.38
C GLU A 65 23.15 -24.18 0.52
N VAL A 66 22.55 -25.36 0.70
CA VAL A 66 21.09 -25.52 0.85
C VAL A 66 20.79 -26.25 2.15
N VAL A 67 19.95 -25.65 3.00
CA VAL A 67 19.45 -26.32 4.20
C VAL A 67 18.46 -27.42 3.79
N PRO A 68 18.66 -28.68 4.23
CA PRO A 68 17.72 -29.75 3.93
C PRO A 68 16.33 -29.44 4.50
N ARG A 69 15.30 -29.60 3.67
CA ARG A 69 13.90 -29.42 4.06
C ARG A 69 13.51 -30.40 5.17
N ARG A 70 12.58 -29.97 6.03
CA ARG A 70 11.97 -30.82 7.05
C ARG A 70 10.91 -31.70 6.41
N GLU A 71 10.99 -33.01 6.64
CA GLU A 71 9.96 -33.95 6.21
C GLU A 71 8.81 -34.00 7.23
N ILE A 72 7.58 -34.00 6.74
CA ILE A 72 6.35 -34.08 7.52
C ILE A 72 5.50 -35.22 6.94
N SER A 73 5.38 -36.31 7.69
CA SER A 73 4.58 -37.46 7.29
C SER A 73 3.10 -37.20 7.58
N ARG A 74 2.26 -37.29 6.54
CA ARG A 74 0.80 -37.16 6.64
C ARG A 74 0.11 -38.33 5.97
N GLY A 75 -0.29 -39.31 6.78
CA GLY A 75 -0.82 -40.58 6.27
C GLY A 75 0.23 -41.29 5.40
N ALA A 76 -0.08 -41.53 4.13
CA ALA A 76 0.82 -42.15 3.16
C ALA A 76 1.68 -41.15 2.36
N MET A 77 1.49 -39.84 2.53
CA MET A 77 2.25 -38.81 1.81
C MET A 77 3.34 -38.21 2.71
N THR A 78 4.56 -38.12 2.19
CA THR A 78 5.64 -37.32 2.78
C THR A 78 5.65 -35.95 2.12
N LEU A 79 5.37 -34.91 2.91
CA LEU A 79 5.47 -33.53 2.47
C LEU A 79 6.75 -32.90 3.03
N THR A 80 7.23 -31.82 2.42
CA THR A 80 8.46 -31.15 2.85
C THR A 80 8.24 -29.67 3.05
N GLU A 81 8.84 -29.09 4.08
CA GLU A 81 8.75 -27.67 4.45
C GLU A 81 10.13 -27.10 4.79
N MET A 82 10.26 -25.78 4.83
CA MET A 82 11.47 -25.13 5.33
C MET A 82 11.78 -25.53 6.78
N ASP A 83 13.06 -25.77 7.09
CA ASP A 83 13.50 -26.13 8.45
C ASP A 83 14.09 -24.92 9.18
N THR A 84 13.21 -24.10 9.76
CA THR A 84 13.55 -22.85 10.47
C THR A 84 14.53 -23.08 11.60
N GLU A 85 14.40 -24.18 12.34
CA GLU A 85 15.27 -24.48 13.49
C GLU A 85 16.69 -24.84 13.03
N LYS A 86 16.83 -25.60 11.93
CA LYS A 86 18.14 -25.85 11.32
C LYS A 86 18.78 -24.58 10.76
N ILE A 87 17.99 -23.69 10.16
CA ILE A 87 18.49 -22.40 9.67
C ILE A 87 19.08 -21.59 10.82
N ILE A 88 18.35 -21.48 11.94
CA ILE A 88 18.81 -20.74 13.12
C ILE A 88 20.06 -21.41 13.74
N ALA A 89 20.07 -22.73 13.85
CA ALA A 89 21.23 -23.47 14.35
C ALA A 89 22.47 -23.31 13.46
N ARG A 90 22.29 -23.20 12.14
CA ARG A 90 23.36 -22.91 11.17
C ARG A 90 23.82 -21.45 11.22
N SER A 91 22.95 -20.52 11.61
CA SER A 91 23.26 -19.10 11.81
C SER A 91 24.04 -18.45 10.63
N PRO A 92 23.54 -18.55 9.38
CA PRO A 92 24.21 -17.89 8.25
C PRO A 92 24.11 -16.36 8.35
N GLN A 93 24.95 -15.64 7.61
CA GLN A 93 24.80 -14.19 7.51
C GLN A 93 23.55 -13.81 6.72
N LEU A 94 23.27 -14.54 5.63
CA LEU A 94 22.11 -14.34 4.77
C LEU A 94 21.44 -15.67 4.42
N ILE A 95 20.10 -15.71 4.55
CA ILE A 95 19.27 -16.82 4.08
C ILE A 95 18.35 -16.39 2.92
N LEU A 96 18.22 -17.25 1.91
CA LEU A 96 17.28 -17.06 0.79
C LEU A 96 16.01 -17.89 1.01
N ILE A 97 14.84 -17.27 0.91
CA ILE A 97 13.53 -17.89 1.18
C ILE A 97 12.50 -17.49 0.11
N ASP A 98 12.16 -18.41 -0.79
CA ASP A 98 11.09 -18.20 -1.78
C ASP A 98 9.67 -18.26 -1.17
N GLU A 99 8.73 -17.61 -1.87
CA GLU A 99 7.29 -17.64 -1.60
C GLU A 99 6.92 -17.23 -0.16
N LEU A 100 7.18 -15.98 0.21
CA LEU A 100 6.88 -15.43 1.54
C LEU A 100 5.41 -15.65 1.98
N ALA A 101 4.48 -15.67 1.02
CA ALA A 101 3.05 -15.81 1.25
C ALA A 101 2.56 -17.23 1.56
N HIS A 102 3.44 -18.23 1.41
CA HIS A 102 3.08 -19.63 1.50
C HIS A 102 2.41 -19.98 2.83
N THR A 103 1.36 -20.80 2.75
CA THR A 103 0.73 -21.42 3.92
C THR A 103 1.41 -22.74 4.20
N ASN A 104 2.14 -22.81 5.31
CA ASN A 104 2.88 -23.99 5.70
C ASN A 104 1.94 -25.20 5.86
N ILE A 105 2.50 -26.39 5.63
CA ILE A 105 1.76 -27.65 5.75
C ILE A 105 1.13 -27.78 7.15
N PRO A 106 -0.15 -28.20 7.27
CA PRO A 106 -0.78 -28.46 8.57
C PRO A 106 0.04 -29.41 9.44
N GLY A 107 0.30 -29.02 10.68
CA GLY A 107 1.21 -29.72 11.60
C GLY A 107 2.60 -29.08 11.70
N SER A 108 2.91 -28.11 10.84
CA SER A 108 4.06 -27.22 11.01
C SER A 108 3.94 -26.38 12.28
N PRO A 109 5.04 -25.97 12.93
CA PRO A 109 5.00 -25.14 14.14
C PRO A 109 4.30 -23.80 13.96
N ARG A 110 4.26 -23.29 12.72
CA ARG A 110 3.73 -21.99 12.32
C ARG A 110 2.86 -22.17 11.08
N GLU A 111 1.81 -21.37 10.95
CA GLU A 111 0.83 -21.48 9.87
C GLU A 111 1.33 -20.86 8.56
N LYS A 112 2.13 -19.80 8.65
CA LYS A 112 2.56 -19.01 7.49
C LYS A 112 4.07 -18.87 7.44
N ARG A 113 4.65 -18.93 6.24
CA ARG A 113 6.10 -18.81 6.05
C ARG A 113 6.66 -17.45 6.48
N TYR A 114 5.89 -16.38 6.33
CA TYR A 114 6.30 -15.07 6.86
C TYR A 114 6.52 -15.08 8.38
N GLN A 115 5.83 -15.97 9.13
CA GLN A 115 6.05 -16.14 10.57
C GLN A 115 7.40 -16.82 10.85
N ASP A 116 7.80 -17.79 10.02
CA ASP A 116 9.14 -18.38 10.08
C ASP A 116 10.23 -17.33 9.80
N VAL A 117 10.02 -16.52 8.76
CA VAL A 117 10.94 -15.41 8.40
C VAL A 117 11.09 -14.43 9.56
N GLU A 118 10.02 -14.11 10.27
CA GLU A 118 10.06 -13.20 11.42
C GLU A 118 10.94 -13.74 12.56
N ILE A 119 10.88 -15.05 12.82
CA ILE A 119 11.75 -15.70 13.81
C ILE A 119 13.21 -15.66 13.37
N ILE A 120 13.50 -15.91 12.09
CA ILE A 120 14.86 -15.87 11.53
C ILE A 120 15.44 -14.46 11.63
N LEU A 121 14.67 -13.43 11.25
CA LEU A 121 15.07 -12.03 11.40
C LEU A 121 15.33 -11.68 12.87
N ASN A 122 14.50 -12.15 13.79
CA ASN A 122 14.70 -11.93 15.23
C ASN A 122 15.94 -12.64 15.80
N ALA A 123 16.39 -13.73 15.15
CA ALA A 123 17.67 -14.37 15.46
C ALA A 123 18.90 -13.60 14.94
N GLY A 124 18.69 -12.49 14.21
CA GLY A 124 19.75 -11.63 13.68
C GLY A 124 20.30 -12.06 12.33
N ILE A 125 19.64 -12.99 11.64
CA ILE A 125 20.00 -13.47 10.31
C ILE A 125 19.29 -12.59 9.27
N ASP A 126 20.04 -12.07 8.30
CA ASP A 126 19.44 -11.29 7.20
C ASP A 126 18.67 -12.24 6.26
N VAL A 127 17.55 -11.79 5.70
CA VAL A 127 16.66 -12.60 4.87
C VAL A 127 16.43 -11.92 3.53
N TYR A 128 16.66 -12.65 2.45
CA TYR A 128 16.16 -12.31 1.12
C TYR A 128 14.96 -13.19 0.81
N SER A 129 13.86 -12.58 0.38
CA SER A 129 12.63 -13.34 0.09
C SER A 129 11.93 -12.90 -1.18
N THR A 130 11.08 -13.76 -1.73
CA THR A 130 10.28 -13.45 -2.92
C THR A 130 8.79 -13.46 -2.63
N MET A 131 8.05 -12.53 -3.26
CA MET A 131 6.60 -12.44 -3.13
C MET A 131 5.96 -11.83 -4.38
N ASN A 132 4.72 -12.20 -4.70
CA ASN A 132 3.91 -11.47 -5.68
C ASN A 132 3.00 -10.46 -4.99
N ILE A 133 2.75 -9.33 -5.66
CA ILE A 133 1.88 -8.25 -5.14
C ILE A 133 0.48 -8.74 -4.75
N GLN A 134 -0.02 -9.76 -5.46
CA GLN A 134 -1.34 -10.35 -5.24
C GLN A 134 -1.57 -10.93 -3.84
N HIS A 135 -0.50 -11.20 -3.10
CA HIS A 135 -0.56 -11.80 -1.78
C HIS A 135 -0.67 -10.76 -0.67
N LEU A 136 -0.56 -9.47 -0.96
CA LEU A 136 -0.81 -8.45 0.05
C LEU A 136 -2.28 -8.47 0.46
N GLU A 137 -2.50 -8.32 1.77
CA GLU A 137 -3.83 -8.38 2.35
C GLU A 137 -4.70 -7.22 1.90
N SER A 138 -4.17 -5.99 1.91
CA SER A 138 -4.89 -4.79 1.44
C SER A 138 -5.35 -4.86 -0.03
N LEU A 139 -4.62 -5.61 -0.86
CA LEU A 139 -4.85 -5.66 -2.31
C LEU A 139 -5.74 -6.83 -2.76
N ASN A 140 -6.13 -7.72 -1.84
CA ASN A 140 -6.79 -8.98 -2.16
C ASN A 140 -8.09 -8.77 -2.97
N ASP A 141 -8.95 -7.86 -2.53
CA ASP A 141 -10.24 -7.60 -3.17
C ASP A 141 -10.06 -6.96 -4.55
N LEU A 142 -9.07 -6.07 -4.69
CA LEU A 142 -8.75 -5.44 -5.96
C LEU A 142 -8.25 -6.46 -6.97
N VAL A 143 -7.34 -7.34 -6.55
CA VAL A 143 -6.80 -8.42 -7.39
C VAL A 143 -7.90 -9.40 -7.79
N ALA A 144 -8.79 -9.76 -6.89
CA ALA A 144 -9.93 -10.62 -7.20
C ALA A 144 -10.86 -9.98 -8.25
N ARG A 145 -11.13 -8.66 -8.16
CA ARG A 145 -11.90 -7.92 -9.17
C ARG A 145 -11.20 -7.88 -10.54
N ILE A 146 -9.89 -7.71 -10.56
CA ILE A 146 -9.09 -7.63 -11.81
C ILE A 146 -9.02 -9.01 -12.48
N THR A 147 -8.68 -10.04 -11.70
CA THR A 147 -8.29 -11.35 -12.24
C THR A 147 -9.42 -12.37 -12.26
N GLY A 148 -10.49 -12.15 -11.46
CA GLY A 148 -11.53 -13.14 -11.18
C GLY A 148 -11.08 -14.28 -10.27
N VAL A 149 -9.84 -14.26 -9.78
CA VAL A 149 -9.25 -15.33 -8.96
C VAL A 149 -9.12 -14.88 -7.52
N ILE A 150 -9.63 -15.69 -6.59
CA ILE A 150 -9.52 -15.44 -5.15
C ILE A 150 -8.16 -15.96 -4.67
N VAL A 151 -7.31 -15.05 -4.21
CA VAL A 151 -6.00 -15.38 -3.63
C VAL A 151 -6.18 -15.71 -2.14
N ARG A 152 -5.92 -16.97 -1.77
CA ARG A 152 -6.09 -17.46 -0.39
C ARG A 152 -4.86 -17.23 0.49
N GLU A 153 -3.69 -17.27 -0.12
CA GLU A 153 -2.42 -17.04 0.56
C GLU A 153 -2.16 -15.54 0.67
N ARG A 154 -2.04 -15.06 1.91
CA ARG A 154 -2.01 -13.63 2.22
C ARG A 154 -0.84 -13.31 3.15
N VAL A 155 -0.29 -12.11 3.00
CA VAL A 155 0.77 -11.52 3.81
C VAL A 155 0.32 -10.15 4.28
N PRO A 156 0.44 -9.85 5.58
CA PRO A 156 0.16 -8.51 6.10
C PRO A 156 1.09 -7.45 5.49
N ASP A 157 0.53 -6.29 5.17
CA ASP A 157 1.22 -5.18 4.52
C ASP A 157 2.46 -4.68 5.29
N ARG A 158 2.46 -4.78 6.62
CA ARG A 158 3.60 -4.46 7.49
C ARG A 158 4.93 -5.08 7.06
N PHE A 159 4.90 -6.25 6.41
CA PHE A 159 6.15 -6.90 5.95
C PHE A 159 6.85 -6.11 4.85
N LEU A 160 6.11 -5.37 4.03
CA LEU A 160 6.72 -4.42 3.09
C LEU A 160 7.17 -3.16 3.82
N GLU A 161 6.33 -2.59 4.69
CA GLU A 161 6.64 -1.38 5.46
C GLU A 161 7.91 -1.53 6.32
N GLU A 162 8.11 -2.69 6.94
CA GLU A 162 9.26 -3.00 7.80
C GLU A 162 10.50 -3.48 7.02
N ALA A 163 10.39 -3.75 5.71
CA ALA A 163 11.51 -4.24 4.92
C ALA A 163 12.57 -3.15 4.74
N GLU A 164 13.83 -3.51 4.93
CA GLU A 164 14.96 -2.61 4.71
C GLU A 164 15.08 -2.22 3.23
N GLU A 165 14.77 -3.15 2.32
CA GLU A 165 14.87 -2.92 0.89
C GLU A 165 13.82 -3.72 0.12
N ILE A 166 13.18 -3.06 -0.84
CA ILE A 166 12.20 -3.69 -1.74
C ILE A 166 12.71 -3.56 -3.17
N ILE A 167 12.86 -4.70 -3.85
CA ILE A 167 13.28 -4.77 -5.25
C ILE A 167 12.10 -5.17 -6.12
N VAL A 168 11.69 -4.29 -7.03
CA VAL A 168 10.67 -4.60 -8.03
C VAL A 168 11.29 -5.36 -9.19
N VAL A 169 10.84 -6.59 -9.39
CA VAL A 169 11.21 -7.41 -10.56
C VAL A 169 10.08 -7.36 -11.57
N ASP A 170 10.31 -6.60 -12.63
CA ASP A 170 9.31 -6.28 -13.64
C ASP A 170 9.72 -6.78 -15.02
N ILE A 171 8.72 -7.22 -15.79
CA ILE A 171 8.83 -7.58 -17.21
C ILE A 171 7.57 -7.12 -17.93
N THR A 172 7.61 -6.99 -19.25
CA THR A 172 6.40 -6.62 -20.00
C THR A 172 5.37 -7.75 -19.94
N PRO A 173 4.06 -7.43 -19.96
CA PRO A 173 2.99 -8.42 -20.07
C PRO A 173 3.19 -9.39 -21.24
N GLU A 174 3.66 -8.89 -22.38
CA GLU A 174 3.93 -9.66 -23.59
C GLU A 174 5.03 -10.70 -23.34
N SER A 175 6.16 -10.28 -22.77
CA SER A 175 7.26 -11.19 -22.43
C SER A 175 6.86 -12.21 -21.38
N LEU A 176 6.02 -11.84 -20.41
CA LEU A 176 5.51 -12.82 -19.43
C LEU A 176 4.64 -13.89 -20.12
N GLN A 177 3.73 -13.48 -21.00
CA GLN A 177 2.89 -14.42 -21.73
C GLN A 177 3.71 -15.35 -22.64
N GLU A 178 4.75 -14.82 -23.29
CA GLU A 178 5.67 -15.62 -24.10
C GLU A 178 6.38 -16.67 -23.24
N ARG A 179 6.94 -16.29 -22.08
CA ARG A 179 7.56 -17.22 -21.14
C ARG A 179 6.60 -18.32 -20.67
N ILE A 180 5.32 -18.00 -20.48
CA ILE A 180 4.30 -18.98 -20.12
C ILE A 180 4.06 -19.95 -21.27
N ARG A 181 3.91 -19.46 -22.51
CA ARG A 181 3.73 -20.31 -23.72
C ARG A 181 4.92 -21.23 -23.96
N GLU A 182 6.13 -20.76 -23.67
CA GLU A 182 7.36 -21.56 -23.74
C GLU A 182 7.48 -22.60 -22.61
N GLY A 183 6.52 -22.67 -21.68
CA GLY A 183 6.56 -23.60 -20.55
C GLY A 183 7.57 -23.23 -19.46
N LYS A 184 8.08 -21.98 -19.45
CA LYS A 184 9.08 -21.51 -18.48
C LYS A 184 8.48 -21.11 -17.13
N VAL A 185 7.15 -21.16 -16.97
CA VAL A 185 6.43 -20.72 -15.76
C VAL A 185 5.48 -21.78 -15.20
N TYR A 186 4.75 -22.52 -16.05
CA TYR A 186 3.84 -23.59 -15.64
C TYR A 186 4.02 -24.85 -16.50
N ALA A 187 3.62 -25.99 -15.95
CA ALA A 187 3.51 -27.23 -16.71
C ALA A 187 2.48 -27.10 -17.85
N ALA A 188 2.75 -27.75 -18.99
CA ALA A 188 1.98 -27.61 -20.24
C ALA A 188 0.46 -27.73 -20.07
N ALA A 189 0.01 -28.65 -19.21
CA ALA A 189 -1.41 -28.91 -18.96
C ALA A 189 -2.18 -27.74 -18.32
N LYS A 190 -1.50 -26.79 -17.66
CA LYS A 190 -2.12 -25.62 -17.00
C LYS A 190 -1.93 -24.31 -17.76
N ILE A 191 -1.22 -24.32 -18.89
CA ILE A 191 -0.87 -23.10 -19.62
C ILE A 191 -2.13 -22.39 -20.16
N ASP A 192 -2.99 -23.11 -20.88
CA ASP A 192 -4.14 -22.49 -21.57
C ASP A 192 -5.18 -21.95 -20.58
N GLU A 193 -5.48 -22.68 -19.51
CA GLU A 193 -6.38 -22.23 -18.43
C GLU A 193 -5.81 -20.99 -17.70
N SER A 194 -4.50 -20.97 -17.47
CA SER A 194 -3.84 -19.84 -16.81
C SER A 194 -3.83 -18.58 -17.69
N LEU A 195 -3.55 -18.73 -18.99
CA LEU A 195 -3.54 -17.64 -19.98
C LEU A 195 -4.95 -17.07 -20.23
N THR A 196 -5.97 -17.93 -20.18
CA THR A 196 -7.36 -17.53 -20.36
C THR A 196 -8.01 -16.96 -19.11
N ASN A 197 -7.37 -17.00 -17.94
CA ASN A 197 -7.90 -16.38 -16.72
C ASN A 197 -6.93 -15.33 -16.16
N PHE A 198 -6.02 -15.73 -15.29
CA PHE A 198 -5.13 -14.82 -14.56
C PHE A 198 -4.19 -14.03 -15.48
N PHE A 199 -3.58 -14.68 -16.47
CA PHE A 199 -2.51 -14.11 -17.31
C PHE A 199 -3.01 -13.43 -18.60
N ARG A 200 -4.25 -12.94 -18.60
CA ARG A 200 -4.74 -12.06 -19.68
C ARG A 200 -3.96 -10.75 -19.67
N LYS A 201 -3.66 -10.22 -20.86
CA LYS A 201 -2.90 -8.98 -21.01
C LYS A 201 -3.46 -7.79 -20.20
N PRO A 202 -4.78 -7.52 -20.19
CA PRO A 202 -5.35 -6.45 -19.34
C PRO A 202 -5.08 -6.66 -17.85
N ASN A 203 -5.19 -7.90 -17.38
CA ASN A 203 -4.95 -8.24 -15.98
C ASN A 203 -3.48 -8.00 -15.61
N LEU A 204 -2.55 -8.42 -16.47
CA LEU A 204 -1.12 -8.22 -16.25
C LEU A 204 -0.73 -6.74 -16.27
N ILE A 205 -1.34 -5.93 -17.13
CA ILE A 205 -1.13 -4.47 -17.11
C ILE A 205 -1.58 -3.88 -15.77
N ALA A 206 -2.78 -4.24 -15.30
CA ALA A 206 -3.32 -3.75 -14.03
C ALA A 206 -2.48 -4.21 -12.83
N LEU A 207 -2.03 -5.48 -12.82
CA LEU A 207 -1.15 -6.00 -11.77
C LEU A 207 0.24 -5.35 -11.78
N ARG A 208 0.75 -5.00 -12.97
CA ARG A 208 2.01 -4.26 -13.11
C ARG A 208 1.90 -2.86 -12.53
N GLU A 209 0.84 -2.15 -12.88
CA GLU A 209 0.54 -0.82 -12.33
C GLU A 209 0.40 -0.90 -10.80
N LEU A 210 -0.33 -1.90 -10.31
CA LEU A 210 -0.53 -2.11 -8.87
C LEU A 210 0.80 -2.38 -8.15
N ALA A 211 1.66 -3.24 -8.69
CA ALA A 211 2.96 -3.54 -8.11
C ALA A 211 3.88 -2.31 -8.06
N LEU A 212 3.89 -1.51 -9.12
CA LEU A 212 4.71 -0.29 -9.17
C LEU A 212 4.17 0.80 -8.22
N ARG A 213 2.84 0.92 -8.13
CA ARG A 213 2.18 1.85 -7.21
C ARG A 213 2.51 1.52 -5.75
N GLU A 214 2.31 0.27 -5.35
CA GLU A 214 2.52 -0.14 -3.95
C GLU A 214 3.95 0.10 -3.48
N VAL A 215 4.93 -0.17 -4.34
CA VAL A 215 6.34 0.04 -3.99
C VAL A 215 6.69 1.52 -3.94
N ALA A 216 6.08 2.35 -4.80
CA ALA A 216 6.22 3.80 -4.71
C ALA A 216 5.61 4.36 -3.42
N ASP A 217 4.43 3.89 -3.02
CA ASP A 217 3.76 4.24 -1.76
C ASP A 217 4.67 3.91 -0.56
N ASN A 218 5.26 2.71 -0.55
CA ASN A 218 6.15 2.27 0.52
C ASN A 218 7.46 3.09 0.61
N VAL A 219 8.08 3.39 -0.54
CA VAL A 219 9.29 4.22 -0.60
C VAL A 219 9.02 5.64 -0.11
N GLU A 220 7.84 6.20 -0.39
CA GLU A 220 7.40 7.48 0.18
C GLU A 220 7.42 7.40 1.71
N GLU A 221 6.81 6.37 2.30
CA GLU A 221 6.74 6.19 3.76
C GLU A 221 8.11 5.99 4.43
N GLN A 222 9.03 5.26 3.80
CA GLN A 222 10.40 5.10 4.31
C GLN A 222 11.18 6.42 4.28
N ALA A 223 11.02 7.24 3.21
CA ALA A 223 11.64 8.55 3.14
C ALA A 223 11.13 9.49 4.27
N LEU A 224 9.85 9.34 4.65
CA LEU A 224 9.22 10.11 5.73
C LEU A 224 9.74 9.74 7.12
N SER A 225 9.94 8.45 7.40
CA SER A 225 10.47 8.00 8.69
C SER A 225 11.95 8.38 8.86
N ALA A 226 12.73 8.33 7.77
CA ALA A 226 14.13 8.73 7.76
C ALA A 226 14.33 10.25 7.86
N ASN A 227 13.40 11.06 7.33
CA ASN A 227 13.56 12.52 7.32
C ASN A 227 12.23 13.28 7.54
N PRO A 228 11.73 13.36 8.79
CA PRO A 228 10.41 13.96 9.11
C PRO A 228 10.30 15.46 8.82
N GLN A 229 11.43 16.15 8.67
CA GLN A 229 11.53 17.60 8.42
C GLN A 229 11.99 17.94 6.99
N GLY A 230 12.27 16.92 6.17
CA GLY A 230 12.66 17.10 4.77
C GLY A 230 11.46 17.43 3.87
N LEU A 231 11.74 18.04 2.70
CA LEU A 231 10.77 18.07 1.60
C LEU A 231 10.57 16.64 1.10
N VAL A 232 9.57 15.95 1.63
CA VAL A 232 9.12 14.69 1.06
C VAL A 232 8.31 15.02 -0.20
N CYS A 233 8.69 14.47 -1.34
CA CYS A 233 7.84 14.49 -2.51
C CYS A 233 6.62 13.62 -2.20
N ASN A 234 5.43 14.22 -2.18
CA ASN A 234 4.21 13.42 -2.12
C ASN A 234 4.07 12.71 -3.49
N ILE A 235 4.43 11.42 -3.50
CA ILE A 235 4.11 10.36 -4.47
C ILE A 235 2.73 10.49 -5.11
N HIS A 236 1.79 10.60 -4.16
CA HIS A 236 0.40 10.30 -4.34
C HIS A 236 -0.48 11.49 -3.98
N GLU A 237 -1.46 11.74 -4.85
CA GLU A 237 -2.47 12.74 -4.60
C GLU A 237 -3.41 12.29 -3.48
N ARG A 238 -3.76 13.19 -2.56
CA ARG A 238 -4.72 12.98 -1.46
C ARG A 238 -5.62 14.20 -1.40
N VAL A 239 -6.93 13.99 -1.56
CA VAL A 239 -7.90 15.08 -1.67
C VAL A 239 -8.65 15.28 -0.36
N LEU A 240 -8.62 16.49 0.19
CA LEU A 240 -9.39 16.90 1.36
C LEU A 240 -10.50 17.85 0.96
N VAL A 241 -11.75 17.48 1.22
CA VAL A 241 -12.90 18.36 1.07
C VAL A 241 -13.26 18.96 2.42
N CYS A 242 -13.27 20.29 2.50
CA CYS A 242 -13.71 20.99 3.70
C CYS A 242 -15.23 21.23 3.63
N VAL A 243 -15.98 20.62 4.55
CA VAL A 243 -17.43 20.78 4.66
C VAL A 243 -17.80 21.68 5.85
N SER A 244 -18.96 22.31 5.75
CA SER A 244 -19.49 23.25 6.74
C SER A 244 -21.00 23.02 6.93
N THR A 245 -21.64 23.79 7.81
CA THR A 245 -23.08 23.67 8.04
C THR A 245 -23.95 24.29 6.93
N TYR A 246 -23.34 24.86 5.89
CA TYR A 246 -24.06 25.43 4.75
C TYR A 246 -24.50 24.35 3.76
N ALA A 247 -25.67 24.57 3.13
CA ALA A 247 -26.27 23.63 2.16
C ALA A 247 -25.36 23.25 0.98
N ASN A 248 -24.37 24.09 0.65
CA ASN A 248 -23.45 23.88 -0.45
C ASN A 248 -22.42 22.75 -0.21
N SER A 249 -22.27 22.27 1.03
CA SER A 249 -21.32 21.21 1.39
C SER A 249 -21.54 19.92 0.60
N VAL A 250 -22.79 19.60 0.24
CA VAL A 250 -23.11 18.41 -0.57
C VAL A 250 -22.55 18.54 -2.00
N GLN A 251 -22.64 19.73 -2.61
CA GLN A 251 -22.12 19.96 -3.96
C GLN A 251 -20.59 19.94 -3.97
N LEU A 252 -19.96 20.50 -2.93
CA LEU A 252 -18.51 20.45 -2.72
C LEU A 252 -18.03 19.01 -2.59
N LEU A 253 -18.72 18.21 -1.78
CA LEU A 253 -18.40 16.80 -1.57
C LEU A 253 -18.48 16.01 -2.88
N ARG A 254 -19.53 16.20 -3.68
CA ARG A 254 -19.67 15.56 -5.00
C ARG A 254 -18.55 15.94 -5.96
N ARG A 255 -18.16 17.22 -6.01
CA ARG A 255 -17.08 17.70 -6.89
C ARG A 255 -15.71 17.23 -6.41
N GLY A 256 -15.47 17.26 -5.10
CA GLY A 256 -14.24 16.73 -4.50
C GLY A 256 -14.10 15.22 -4.70
N ALA A 257 -15.18 14.45 -4.58
CA ALA A 257 -15.18 13.03 -4.89
C ALA A 257 -14.84 12.74 -6.36
N ARG A 258 -15.34 13.55 -7.30
CA ARG A 258 -14.95 13.45 -8.72
C ARG A 258 -13.47 13.75 -8.94
N LEU A 259 -12.94 14.76 -8.25
CA LEU A 259 -11.52 15.11 -8.32
C LEU A 259 -10.65 13.98 -7.78
N ALA A 260 -11.02 13.43 -6.62
CA ALA A 260 -10.35 12.28 -6.02
C ALA A 260 -10.36 11.07 -6.96
N ASN A 261 -11.52 10.73 -7.52
CA ASN A 261 -11.63 9.62 -8.48
C ASN A 261 -10.81 9.85 -9.76
N TYR A 262 -10.78 11.09 -10.27
CA TYR A 262 -9.99 11.43 -11.45
C TYR A 262 -8.48 11.26 -11.20
N MET A 263 -8.01 11.62 -10.01
CA MET A 263 -6.61 11.44 -9.59
C MET A 263 -6.31 10.03 -9.09
N ASN A 264 -7.32 9.15 -9.01
CA ASN A 264 -7.24 7.87 -8.31
C ASN A 264 -6.66 8.01 -6.88
N ALA A 265 -7.12 9.06 -6.19
CA ALA A 265 -6.63 9.53 -4.89
C ALA A 265 -7.62 9.20 -3.76
N PRO A 266 -7.14 8.91 -2.54
CA PRO A 266 -8.00 8.81 -1.37
C PRO A 266 -8.76 10.12 -1.10
N LEU A 267 -10.05 10.00 -0.79
CA LEU A 267 -10.93 11.11 -0.45
C LEU A 267 -11.05 11.25 1.07
N TYR A 268 -10.68 12.42 1.58
CA TYR A 268 -10.90 12.83 2.96
C TYR A 268 -11.91 13.97 3.01
N VAL A 269 -12.75 13.98 4.04
CA VAL A 269 -13.72 15.05 4.26
C VAL A 269 -13.54 15.53 5.69
N VAL A 270 -13.31 16.83 5.88
CA VAL A 270 -13.16 17.41 7.21
C VAL A 270 -14.30 18.34 7.55
N PHE A 271 -14.89 18.11 8.72
CA PHE A 271 -15.76 19.05 9.39
C PHE A 271 -15.06 19.57 10.65
N VAL A 272 -14.87 20.89 10.73
CA VAL A 272 -14.31 21.53 11.92
C VAL A 272 -15.43 22.09 12.77
N ALA A 273 -15.67 21.47 13.93
CA ALA A 273 -16.63 21.92 14.92
C ALA A 273 -16.00 22.98 15.84
N ASP A 274 -16.71 24.10 16.03
CA ASP A 274 -16.34 25.13 16.98
C ASP A 274 -16.79 24.70 18.39
N PRO A 275 -15.87 24.56 19.37
CA PRO A 275 -16.20 24.09 20.72
C PRO A 275 -17.19 25.01 21.47
N GLU A 276 -17.29 26.28 21.10
CA GLU A 276 -18.20 27.25 21.75
C GLU A 276 -19.58 27.32 21.09
N ARG A 277 -19.78 26.64 19.95
CA ARG A 277 -21.02 26.69 19.17
C ARG A 277 -21.68 25.32 19.08
N PHE A 278 -22.85 25.21 19.69
CA PHE A 278 -23.73 24.06 19.49
C PHE A 278 -24.42 24.11 18.11
N LEU A 279 -24.45 22.97 17.44
CA LEU A 279 -25.16 22.80 16.17
C LEU A 279 -26.67 22.70 16.43
N THR A 280 -27.47 23.32 15.56
CA THR A 280 -28.91 23.08 15.57
C THR A 280 -29.22 21.64 15.11
N LYS A 281 -30.44 21.15 15.35
CA LYS A 281 -30.85 19.82 14.86
C LYS A 281 -30.72 19.69 13.34
N GLU A 282 -31.05 20.75 12.60
CA GLU A 282 -30.93 20.79 11.14
C GLU A 282 -29.47 20.75 10.69
N GLU A 283 -28.58 21.47 11.37
CA GLU A 283 -27.15 21.47 11.07
C GLU A 283 -26.50 20.11 11.37
N SER A 284 -26.85 19.48 12.49
CA SER A 284 -26.36 18.14 12.83
C SER A 284 -26.81 17.09 11.80
N LEU A 285 -28.09 17.13 11.39
CA LEU A 285 -28.62 16.24 10.36
C LEU A 285 -27.93 16.46 9.01
N HIS A 286 -27.59 17.72 8.67
CA HIS A 286 -26.86 18.04 7.46
C HIS A 286 -25.45 17.42 7.46
N ILE A 287 -24.72 17.52 8.58
CA ILE A 287 -23.38 16.93 8.72
C ILE A 287 -23.43 15.40 8.65
N GLU A 288 -24.42 14.77 9.29
CA GLU A 288 -24.64 13.32 9.18
C GLU A 288 -24.91 12.89 7.74
N ASN A 289 -25.67 13.68 6.96
CA ASN A 289 -25.90 13.41 5.55
C ASN A 289 -24.60 13.53 4.73
N CYS A 290 -23.74 14.51 5.03
CA CYS A 290 -22.42 14.61 4.41
C CYS A 290 -21.52 13.42 4.76
N GLU A 291 -21.58 12.92 5.99
CA GLU A 291 -20.85 11.73 6.42
C GLU A 291 -21.30 10.47 5.68
N LYS A 292 -22.62 10.26 5.55
CA LYS A 292 -23.17 9.16 4.76
C LYS A 292 -22.73 9.23 3.29
N LEU A 293 -22.82 10.41 2.68
CA LEU A 293 -22.37 10.61 1.29
C LEU A 293 -20.86 10.38 1.15
N CYS A 294 -20.06 10.76 2.14
CA CYS A 294 -18.62 10.51 2.14
C CYS A 294 -18.34 9.00 2.12
N GLN A 295 -19.06 8.23 2.95
CA GLN A 295 -18.96 6.77 2.97
C GLN A 295 -19.42 6.13 1.65
N GLU A 296 -20.51 6.64 1.03
CA GLU A 296 -20.96 6.19 -0.30
C GLU A 296 -19.91 6.42 -1.39
N PHE A 297 -19.11 7.48 -1.28
CA PHE A 297 -17.98 7.74 -2.19
C PHE A 297 -16.68 7.01 -1.80
N GLY A 298 -16.70 6.16 -0.77
CA GLY A 298 -15.51 5.44 -0.30
C GLY A 298 -14.48 6.35 0.40
N GLY A 299 -14.90 7.53 0.85
CA GLY A 299 -14.04 8.49 1.55
C GLY A 299 -14.06 8.35 3.07
N THR A 300 -13.07 8.97 3.74
CA THR A 300 -12.97 9.02 5.19
C THR A 300 -13.48 10.36 5.73
N PHE A 301 -14.47 10.33 6.63
CA PHE A 301 -15.01 11.52 7.27
C PHE A 301 -14.30 11.82 8.60
N LEU A 302 -13.82 13.05 8.75
CA LEU A 302 -13.02 13.53 9.88
C LEU A 302 -13.76 14.64 10.62
N ARG A 303 -14.17 14.37 11.86
CA ARG A 303 -14.70 15.38 12.78
C ARG A 303 -13.57 15.91 13.66
N VAL A 304 -13.21 17.17 13.47
CA VAL A 304 -12.13 17.84 14.22
C VAL A 304 -12.73 18.98 15.03
N THR A 305 -12.32 19.14 16.28
CA THR A 305 -12.71 20.28 17.11
C THR A 305 -11.61 21.33 17.10
N GLY A 306 -11.96 22.61 16.90
CA GLY A 306 -10.97 23.68 16.89
C GLY A 306 -11.58 25.07 16.82
N SER A 307 -11.06 25.99 17.64
CA SER A 307 -11.46 27.41 17.62
C SER A 307 -10.94 28.17 16.39
N ASP A 308 -9.82 27.73 15.82
CA ASP A 308 -9.30 28.23 14.55
C ASP A 308 -9.44 27.17 13.44
N ILE A 309 -10.45 27.37 12.59
CA ILE A 309 -10.76 26.52 11.44
C ILE A 309 -9.54 26.36 10.51
N VAL A 310 -8.79 27.44 10.28
CA VAL A 310 -7.64 27.41 9.36
C VAL A 310 -6.54 26.54 9.93
N LYS A 311 -6.24 26.69 11.23
CA LYS A 311 -5.22 25.90 11.90
C LYS A 311 -5.63 24.43 11.98
N ALA A 312 -6.90 24.14 12.28
CA ALA A 312 -7.43 22.78 12.30
C ALA A 312 -7.36 22.10 10.93
N ILE A 313 -7.72 22.81 9.85
CA ILE A 313 -7.58 22.31 8.48
C ILE A 313 -6.10 22.09 8.15
N ALA A 314 -5.20 23.02 8.48
CA ALA A 314 -3.78 22.88 8.22
C ALA A 314 -3.16 21.68 8.95
N GLN A 315 -3.50 21.49 10.23
CA GLN A 315 -3.07 20.33 11.01
C GLN A 315 -3.62 19.02 10.46
N THR A 316 -4.88 19.01 10.02
CA THR A 316 -5.48 17.85 9.36
C THR A 316 -4.79 17.57 8.03
N ALA A 317 -4.54 18.59 7.23
CA ALA A 317 -3.85 18.47 5.96
C ALA A 317 -2.42 17.91 6.13
N GLN A 318 -1.69 18.35 7.15
CA GLN A 318 -0.37 17.80 7.47
C GLN A 318 -0.46 16.36 7.99
N LYS A 319 -1.39 16.08 8.91
CA LYS A 319 -1.58 14.74 9.50
C LYS A 319 -1.93 13.68 8.46
N TYR A 320 -2.79 14.01 7.50
CA TYR A 320 -3.26 13.11 6.45
C TYR A 320 -2.53 13.32 5.10
N ARG A 321 -1.44 14.12 5.09
CA ARG A 321 -0.59 14.41 3.91
C ARG A 321 -1.37 14.81 2.67
N ILE A 322 -2.36 15.66 2.87
CA ILE A 322 -3.24 16.16 1.82
C ILE A 322 -2.42 16.98 0.82
N THR A 323 -2.57 16.68 -0.47
CA THR A 323 -1.94 17.42 -1.57
C THR A 323 -2.92 18.39 -2.23
N GLN A 324 -4.22 18.09 -2.16
CA GLN A 324 -5.28 18.86 -2.81
C GLN A 324 -6.36 19.20 -1.78
N ILE A 325 -6.63 20.49 -1.56
CA ILE A 325 -7.72 20.94 -0.69
C ILE A 325 -8.84 21.54 -1.53
N VAL A 326 -10.04 21.01 -1.36
CA VAL A 326 -11.27 21.52 -1.97
C VAL A 326 -12.05 22.32 -0.93
N ILE A 327 -12.27 23.60 -1.22
CA ILE A 327 -13.05 24.51 -0.38
C ILE A 327 -14.13 25.22 -1.18
N GLY A 328 -15.25 25.51 -0.52
CA GLY A 328 -16.28 26.37 -1.08
C GLY A 328 -15.95 27.85 -0.96
N GLU A 329 -16.54 28.64 -1.85
CA GLU A 329 -16.54 30.09 -1.71
C GLU A 329 -17.19 30.51 -0.38
N SER A 330 -16.54 31.43 0.33
CA SER A 330 -17.03 31.92 1.63
C SER A 330 -18.26 32.81 1.45
N GLN A 331 -19.42 32.37 1.95
CA GLN A 331 -20.69 33.10 2.00
C GLN A 331 -20.71 34.31 2.97
N ARG A 332 -19.56 34.72 3.53
CA ARG A 332 -19.48 35.84 4.50
C ARG A 332 -19.52 37.20 3.78
N SER A 333 -20.20 38.16 4.39
CA SER A 333 -20.26 39.54 3.88
C SER A 333 -18.87 40.15 3.72
N ARG A 334 -18.64 40.93 2.65
CA ARG A 334 -17.33 41.52 2.29
C ARG A 334 -16.67 42.29 3.44
N TRP A 335 -17.46 42.85 4.35
CA TRP A 335 -17.00 43.53 5.57
C TRP A 335 -16.40 42.59 6.62
N GLN A 336 -16.95 41.39 6.79
CA GLN A 336 -16.40 40.37 7.71
C GLN A 336 -15.10 39.75 7.16
N ILE A 337 -14.96 39.71 5.84
CA ILE A 337 -13.73 39.25 5.15
C ILE A 337 -12.60 40.27 5.35
N LEU A 338 -12.92 41.57 5.34
CA LEU A 338 -11.94 42.65 5.57
C LEU A 338 -11.40 42.66 7.02
N LEU A 339 -12.25 42.36 8.01
CA LEU A 339 -11.89 42.36 9.44
C LEU A 339 -11.13 41.10 9.90
N ARG A 340 -11.39 39.92 9.31
CA ARG A 340 -10.80 38.64 9.76
C ARG A 340 -9.86 37.99 8.74
N GLY A 341 -9.69 38.56 7.54
CA GLY A 341 -8.97 37.98 6.41
C GLY A 341 -9.75 36.83 5.76
N SER A 342 -9.55 36.58 4.46
CA SER A 342 -10.21 35.44 3.80
C SER A 342 -9.56 34.12 4.26
N LEU A 343 -10.39 33.11 4.56
CA LEU A 343 -9.93 31.77 4.91
C LEU A 343 -8.96 31.22 3.85
N THR A 344 -9.25 31.52 2.58
CA THR A 344 -8.43 31.17 1.41
C THR A 344 -7.02 31.77 1.50
N GLN A 345 -6.88 33.05 1.81
CA GLN A 345 -5.58 33.71 1.90
C GLN A 345 -4.74 33.20 3.07
N LYS A 346 -5.39 32.85 4.19
CA LYS A 346 -4.67 32.26 5.34
C LYS A 346 -4.21 30.83 5.05
N LEU A 347 -5.03 30.03 4.38
CA LEU A 347 -4.67 28.67 3.96
C LEU A 347 -3.50 28.69 2.97
N VAL A 348 -3.53 29.55 1.95
CA VAL A 348 -2.41 29.69 0.99
C VAL A 348 -1.10 30.10 1.67
N LYS A 349 -1.16 30.94 2.72
CA LYS A 349 0.05 31.31 3.49
C LYS A 349 0.60 30.18 4.35
N LEU A 350 -0.28 29.36 4.92
CA LEU A 350 0.08 28.24 5.80
C LEU A 350 0.48 26.97 5.04
N LEU A 351 -0.07 26.78 3.83
CA LEU A 351 0.04 25.56 3.04
C LEU A 351 0.71 25.88 1.70
N LYS A 352 2.06 25.87 1.69
CA LYS A 352 2.85 26.27 0.51
C LYS A 352 2.94 25.21 -0.59
N ASN A 353 2.73 23.93 -0.26
CA ASN A 353 2.91 22.78 -1.17
C ASN A 353 1.59 22.00 -1.37
N ILE A 354 0.45 22.69 -1.26
CA ILE A 354 -0.88 22.08 -1.38
C ILE A 354 -1.70 22.92 -2.36
N ASP A 355 -2.27 22.25 -3.34
CA ASP A 355 -3.13 22.87 -4.33
C ASP A 355 -4.51 23.16 -3.73
N LEU A 356 -4.99 24.39 -3.91
CA LEU A 356 -6.26 24.85 -3.35
C LEU A 356 -7.30 25.03 -4.46
N HIS A 357 -8.31 24.16 -4.46
CA HIS A 357 -9.45 24.20 -5.37
C HIS A 357 -10.60 24.97 -4.75
N ILE A 358 -10.88 26.15 -5.28
CA ILE A 358 -12.02 26.97 -4.86
C ILE A 358 -13.19 26.71 -5.80
N ILE A 359 -14.27 26.18 -5.24
CA ILE A 359 -15.48 25.85 -5.99
C ILE A 359 -16.54 26.93 -5.75
N ALA A 360 -16.90 27.63 -6.82
CA ALA A 360 -18.03 28.55 -6.83
C ALA A 360 -19.35 27.79 -6.65
N THR A 361 -20.24 28.36 -5.84
CA THR A 361 -21.55 27.77 -5.50
C THR A 361 -22.67 28.72 -5.92
N ASP A 362 -23.66 28.22 -6.68
CA ASP A 362 -24.70 29.00 -7.39
C ASP A 362 -25.80 29.64 -6.50
N VAL A 363 -25.47 30.11 -5.28
CA VAL A 363 -26.47 30.73 -4.39
C VAL A 363 -26.65 32.22 -4.69
N ALA A 364 -25.70 32.86 -5.39
CA ALA A 364 -25.69 34.30 -5.63
C ALA A 364 -26.68 34.79 -6.70
N ARG A 365 -27.25 33.92 -7.55
CA ARG A 365 -28.12 34.37 -8.67
C ARG A 365 -29.61 34.56 -8.32
N ASN A 366 -30.09 34.10 -7.17
CA ASN A 366 -31.52 34.18 -6.82
C ASN A 366 -31.95 35.48 -6.08
N LYS A 367 -31.06 36.47 -5.91
CA LYS A 367 -31.42 37.77 -5.31
C LYS A 367 -31.59 38.92 -6.30
N GLU A 368 -31.22 38.77 -7.58
CA GLU A 368 -31.26 39.86 -8.57
C GLU A 368 -32.47 39.83 -9.52
N GLN A 369 -33.38 38.85 -9.43
CA GLN A 369 -34.58 38.76 -10.29
C GLN A 369 -35.90 39.16 -9.58
N GLY A 370 -35.83 39.89 -8.45
CA GLY A 370 -36.99 40.19 -7.61
C GLY A 370 -37.50 41.63 -7.60
N THR A 371 -36.94 42.55 -8.38
CA THR A 371 -37.39 43.96 -8.42
C THR A 371 -37.20 44.54 -9.81
N GLY A 372 -38.24 44.46 -10.63
CA GLY A 372 -38.26 45.06 -11.95
C GLY A 372 -39.55 44.78 -12.69
N ASP A 373 -40.70 44.98 -12.04
CA ASP A 373 -41.99 45.22 -12.69
C ASP A 373 -42.96 45.79 -11.64
N ARG A 374 -43.07 47.13 -11.63
CA ARG A 374 -44.19 47.98 -11.15
C ARG A 374 -43.70 49.44 -11.11
N GLU A 375 -43.90 50.16 -12.21
CA GLU A 375 -44.92 51.22 -12.40
C GLU A 375 -44.78 51.84 -13.79
#